data_AF-A0A559RDG1-F1
#
_entry.id   AF-A0A559RDG1-F1
#
_cell.length_a   1.000
_cell.length_b   1.000
_cell.length_c   1.000
_cell.angle_alpha   90.00
_cell.angle_beta   90.00
_cell.angle_gamma   90.00
#
_symmetry.space_group_name_H-M   'P 1'
#
loop_
_entity.id
_entity.type
_entity.pdbx_description
1 polymer ?
#
loop_
_entity_poly.entity_id
_entity_poly.type
_entity_poly.pdbx_seq_one_letter_code
_entity_poly.pdbx_strand_id
1 'polypeptide(L)'
;MKKIILLTLCVLIFSCKNNSNDIITPNSNKTTNNNEKNTKPNTTLAFLVNVKNLEKDAATNSIEAFKKSATTEAKEVIYITSDNLKTSLNLAKKHDYAVITVEDHTIIKLNLQDCKPSNAWDACMPKAEGYIKKGDLIYQNDYCNNIIGLPDNQERILYLF
;
A
#
# COMPACT_ATOMS: atom_id res chain seq x y z
N MET A 1 -55.77 10.97 -5.30
CA MET A 1 -55.97 9.70 -4.56
C MET A 1 -54.71 8.86 -4.72
N LYS A 2 -53.98 8.64 -3.62
CA LYS A 2 -52.70 7.91 -3.59
C LYS A 2 -52.95 6.41 -3.68
N LYS A 3 -52.18 5.68 -4.47
CA LYS A 3 -52.07 4.21 -4.38
C LYS A 3 -50.63 3.84 -4.10
N ILE A 4 -50.39 3.46 -2.85
CA ILE A 4 -49.15 2.87 -2.35
C ILE A 4 -49.24 1.38 -2.67
N ILE A 5 -48.28 0.85 -3.42
CA ILE A 5 -48.13 -0.59 -3.61
C ILE A 5 -46.85 -0.98 -2.87
N LEU A 6 -47.05 -1.57 -1.70
CA LEU A 6 -46.03 -2.23 -0.89
C LEU A 6 -46.12 -3.73 -1.22
N LEU A 7 -45.03 -4.35 -1.65
CA LEU A 7 -44.97 -5.82 -1.75
C LEU A 7 -43.59 -6.31 -1.31
N THR A 8 -43.57 -6.94 -0.14
CA THR A 8 -42.44 -7.63 0.47
C THR A 8 -42.79 -9.11 0.65
N LEU A 9 -41.95 -10.02 0.14
CA LEU A 9 -41.77 -11.42 0.62
C LEU A 9 -40.55 -12.04 -0.11
N CYS A 10 -39.41 -12.29 0.56
CA CYS A 10 -38.97 -13.56 1.21
C CYS A 10 -39.02 -14.79 0.26
N VAL A 11 -38.08 -15.73 0.15
CA VAL A 11 -36.80 -16.17 0.79
C VAL A 11 -36.30 -17.28 -0.16
N LEU A 12 -34.99 -17.51 -0.35
CA LEU A 12 -34.45 -18.88 -0.50
C LEU A 12 -32.99 -18.97 -0.01
N ILE A 13 -32.84 -19.74 1.06
CA ILE A 13 -31.61 -20.27 1.66
C ILE A 13 -31.06 -21.41 0.81
N PHE A 14 -29.79 -21.34 0.40
CA PHE A 14 -29.04 -22.50 -0.07
C PHE A 14 -28.03 -22.91 0.99
N SER A 15 -28.38 -23.96 1.75
CA SER A 15 -27.42 -24.80 2.48
C SER A 15 -27.12 -26.04 1.62
N CYS A 16 -25.86 -26.24 1.25
CA CYS A 16 -25.37 -27.55 0.83
C CYS A 16 -24.22 -27.98 1.75
N LYS A 17 -24.50 -29.05 2.48
CA LYS A 17 -23.64 -29.84 3.36
C LYS A 17 -23.02 -30.95 2.52
N ASN A 18 -21.71 -31.20 2.65
CA ASN A 18 -21.11 -32.45 2.19
C ASN A 18 -20.14 -32.98 3.25
N ASN A 19 -20.43 -34.18 3.74
CA ASN A 19 -19.59 -34.97 4.65
C ASN A 19 -18.78 -35.98 3.83
N SER A 20 -17.53 -36.24 4.24
CA SER A 20 -16.91 -37.58 4.23
C SER A 20 -15.68 -37.58 5.12
N ASN A 21 -15.66 -38.50 6.09
CA ASN A 21 -14.48 -38.91 6.86
C ASN A 21 -13.68 -39.92 6.02
N ASP A 22 -12.33 -39.90 6.08
CA ASP A 22 -11.55 -40.95 6.76
C ASP A 22 -10.03 -40.97 6.45
N ILE A 23 -9.28 -41.35 7.49
CA ILE A 23 -7.98 -42.09 7.55
C ILE A 23 -6.63 -41.33 7.60
N ILE A 24 -5.76 -41.97 8.40
CA ILE A 24 -4.55 -41.58 9.14
C ILE A 24 -3.23 -41.77 8.33
N THR A 25 -2.27 -40.88 8.64
CA THR A 25 -0.79 -40.74 8.44
C THR A 25 0.09 -41.87 7.84
N PRO A 26 1.24 -41.53 7.19
CA PRO A 26 2.50 -41.36 7.95
C PRO A 26 3.49 -40.26 7.46
N ASN A 27 4.02 -39.54 8.46
CA ASN A 27 5.39 -39.04 8.67
C ASN A 27 6.32 -38.72 7.48
N SER A 28 6.71 -37.45 7.36
CA SER A 28 8.10 -37.08 7.01
C SER A 28 8.44 -35.74 7.66
N ASN A 29 9.28 -35.83 8.69
CA ASN A 29 9.91 -34.69 9.34
C ASN A 29 10.74 -33.91 8.31
N LYS A 30 10.29 -32.71 7.96
CA LYS A 30 11.18 -31.66 7.45
C LYS A 30 11.04 -30.44 8.34
N THR A 31 11.74 -30.47 9.48
CA THR A 31 12.11 -29.28 10.22
C THR A 31 12.90 -28.39 9.26
N THR A 32 12.20 -27.44 8.65
CA THR A 32 12.84 -26.32 7.98
C THR A 32 12.85 -25.21 9.01
N ASN A 33 13.96 -25.12 9.75
CA ASN A 33 14.30 -23.92 10.49
C ASN A 33 14.52 -22.79 9.48
N ASN A 34 13.43 -22.19 9.01
CA ASN A 34 13.49 -20.86 8.44
C ASN A 34 13.65 -19.91 9.62
N ASN A 35 14.90 -19.77 10.05
CA ASN A 35 15.34 -18.51 10.62
C ASN A 35 15.18 -17.47 9.51
N GLU A 36 13.97 -16.93 9.38
CA GLU A 36 13.78 -15.58 8.85
C GLU A 36 14.57 -14.68 9.77
N LYS A 37 15.81 -14.45 9.36
CA LYS A 37 16.64 -13.38 9.84
C LYS A 37 15.92 -12.10 9.41
N ASN A 38 14.93 -11.69 10.22
CA ASN A 38 14.35 -10.36 10.23
C ASN A 38 15.49 -9.40 10.59
N THR A 39 16.36 -9.17 9.61
CA THR A 39 17.31 -8.08 9.64
C THR A 39 16.45 -6.86 9.41
N LYS A 40 15.95 -6.28 10.51
CA LYS A 40 15.31 -4.98 10.46
C LYS A 40 16.27 -4.07 9.68
N PRO A 41 15.87 -3.53 8.53
CA PRO A 41 16.74 -2.64 7.78
C PRO A 41 17.14 -1.50 8.71
N ASN A 42 18.45 -1.25 8.80
CA ASN A 42 19.00 -0.15 9.59
C ASN A 42 18.74 1.16 8.85
N THR A 43 17.47 1.56 8.78
CA THR A 43 17.05 2.83 8.21
C THR A 43 16.86 3.87 9.31
N THR A 44 17.41 5.06 9.07
CA THR A 44 17.21 6.24 9.90
C THR A 44 15.84 6.88 9.70
N LEU A 45 15.12 6.52 8.63
CA LEU A 45 13.78 7.03 8.34
C LEU A 45 12.73 6.27 9.14
N ALA A 46 12.33 6.83 10.27
CA ALA A 46 11.31 6.27 11.16
C ALA A 46 9.99 5.94 10.44
N PHE A 47 9.63 6.70 9.39
CA PHE A 47 8.45 6.47 8.56
C PHE A 47 8.44 5.09 7.88
N LEU A 48 9.60 4.60 7.41
CA LEU A 48 9.69 3.30 6.72
C LEU A 48 9.33 2.15 7.67
N VAL A 49 9.75 2.26 8.93
CA VAL A 49 9.45 1.28 9.97
C VAL A 49 7.98 1.34 10.39
N ASN A 50 7.44 2.54 10.60
CA ASN A 50 6.05 2.75 10.97
C ASN A 50 5.57 4.12 10.48
N VAL A 51 4.57 4.11 9.59
CA VAL A 51 4.06 5.34 8.96
C VAL A 51 3.52 6.34 9.98
N LYS A 52 2.99 5.85 11.12
CA LYS A 52 2.49 6.70 12.23
C LYS A 52 3.58 7.51 12.93
N ASN A 53 4.86 7.23 12.67
CA ASN A 53 5.93 8.09 13.17
C ASN A 53 5.90 9.49 12.55
N LEU A 54 5.18 9.69 11.43
CA LEU A 54 4.92 11.03 10.89
C LEU A 54 4.11 11.93 11.83
N GLU A 55 3.31 11.34 12.73
CA GLU A 55 2.48 12.08 13.70
C GLU A 55 3.29 12.58 14.91
N LYS A 56 4.51 12.05 15.11
CA LYS A 56 5.31 12.30 16.31
C LYS A 56 6.18 13.54 16.07
N ASP A 57 5.61 14.73 16.28
CA ASP A 57 6.22 16.06 16.02
C ASP A 57 6.21 16.46 14.53
N ALA A 58 5.24 17.31 14.18
CA ALA A 58 5.03 17.80 12.81
C ALA A 58 6.15 18.73 12.30
N ALA A 59 6.95 19.33 13.18
CA ALA A 59 8.06 20.20 12.78
C ALA A 59 9.26 19.38 12.29
N THR A 60 9.55 18.25 12.94
CA THR A 60 10.69 17.38 12.60
C THR A 60 10.30 16.24 11.66
N ASN A 61 9.05 15.77 11.70
CA ASN A 61 8.53 14.69 10.87
C ASN A 61 7.53 15.19 9.82
N SER A 62 7.90 16.26 9.10
CA SER A 62 7.12 16.76 7.97
C SER A 62 7.37 15.93 6.69
N ILE A 63 6.44 15.99 5.74
CA ILE A 63 6.59 15.37 4.41
C ILE A 63 7.82 15.95 3.70
N GLU A 64 8.05 17.26 3.82
CA GLU A 64 9.21 17.95 3.26
C GLU A 64 10.54 17.46 3.89
N ALA A 65 10.58 17.30 5.21
CA ALA A 65 11.74 16.76 5.91
C ALA A 65 12.03 15.32 5.45
N PHE A 66 10.99 14.49 5.30
CA PHE A 66 11.13 13.15 4.73
C PHE A 66 11.71 13.21 3.32
N LYS A 67 11.17 14.04 2.41
CA LYS A 67 11.69 14.16 1.03
C LYS A 67 13.17 14.48 1.00
N LYS A 68 13.64 15.40 1.85
CA LYS A 68 15.05 15.78 1.94
C LYS A 68 15.94 14.60 2.34
N SER A 69 15.57 13.89 3.40
CA SER A 69 16.35 12.73 3.87
C SER A 69 16.26 11.56 2.88
N ALA A 70 15.07 11.26 2.36
CA ALA A 70 14.83 10.20 1.38
C ALA A 70 15.61 10.41 0.09
N THR A 71 15.75 11.65 -0.39
CA THR A 71 16.56 11.94 -1.59
C THR A 71 18.05 11.60 -1.40
N THR A 72 18.53 11.62 -0.16
CA THR A 72 19.92 11.28 0.19
C THR A 72 20.08 9.79 0.51
N GLU A 73 19.08 9.19 1.16
CA GLU A 73 19.16 7.83 1.70
C GLU A 73 18.63 6.74 0.77
N ALA A 74 17.74 7.08 -0.18
CA ALA A 74 17.19 6.12 -1.11
C ALA A 74 18.26 5.60 -2.08
N LYS A 75 18.15 4.31 -2.43
CA LYS A 75 18.97 3.71 -3.50
C LYS A 75 18.60 4.31 -4.85
N GLU A 76 17.31 4.59 -5.05
CA GLU A 76 16.80 5.20 -6.27
C GLU A 76 15.71 6.23 -5.96
N VAL A 77 15.72 7.32 -6.73
CA VAL A 77 14.72 8.39 -6.70
C VAL A 77 14.18 8.55 -8.11
N ILE A 78 12.87 8.32 -8.28
CA ILE A 78 12.24 8.25 -9.61
C ILE A 78 11.07 9.22 -9.65
N TYR A 79 11.10 10.17 -10.60
CA TYR A 79 9.96 11.01 -10.93
C TYR A 79 8.94 10.22 -11.73
N ILE A 80 7.75 10.04 -11.19
CA ILE A 80 6.69 9.20 -11.73
C ILE A 80 5.85 9.98 -12.75
N THR A 81 5.67 9.38 -13.91
CA THR A 81 4.75 9.80 -14.98
C THR A 81 3.82 8.65 -15.37
N SER A 82 2.80 8.93 -16.19
CA SER A 82 1.96 7.87 -16.78
C SER A 82 2.77 6.80 -17.50
N ASP A 83 3.87 7.23 -18.13
CA ASP A 83 4.64 6.38 -19.06
C ASP A 83 5.59 5.45 -18.31
N ASN A 84 6.06 5.85 -17.13
CA ASN A 84 7.08 5.11 -16.38
C ASN A 84 6.57 4.45 -15.10
N LEU A 85 5.34 4.72 -14.64
CA LEU A 85 4.88 4.19 -13.35
C LEU A 85 4.91 2.66 -13.32
N LYS A 86 4.45 2.01 -14.39
CA LYS A 86 4.39 0.54 -14.49
C LYS A 86 5.76 -0.11 -14.33
N THR A 87 6.77 0.42 -15.02
CA THR A 87 8.14 -0.10 -14.93
C THR A 87 8.78 0.23 -13.58
N SER A 88 8.52 1.43 -13.06
CA SER A 88 8.97 1.87 -11.72
C SER A 88 8.41 0.99 -10.60
N LEU A 89 7.13 0.63 -10.64
CA LEU A 89 6.51 -0.28 -9.68
C LEU A 89 7.05 -1.70 -9.75
N ASN A 90 7.44 -2.17 -10.94
CA ASN A 90 8.10 -3.46 -11.09
C ASN A 90 9.52 -3.44 -10.53
N LEU A 91 10.23 -2.32 -10.63
CA LEU A 91 11.53 -2.13 -9.99
C LEU A 91 11.42 -2.05 -8.47
N ALA A 92 10.37 -1.39 -7.96
CA ALA A 92 10.09 -1.29 -6.54
C ALA A 92 10.01 -2.67 -5.84
N LYS A 93 9.50 -3.71 -6.53
CA LYS A 93 9.41 -5.08 -6.00
C LYS A 93 10.75 -5.73 -5.63
N LYS A 94 11.87 -5.13 -6.05
CA LYS A 94 13.24 -5.58 -5.73
C LYS A 94 13.84 -4.87 -4.51
N HIS A 95 13.05 -4.01 -3.87
CA HIS A 95 13.46 -3.15 -2.76
C HIS A 95 12.66 -3.49 -1.50
N ASP A 96 13.25 -3.22 -0.34
CA ASP A 96 12.61 -3.53 0.95
C ASP A 96 11.47 -2.54 1.23
N TYR A 97 11.66 -1.29 0.83
CA TYR A 97 10.62 -0.27 0.91
C TYR A 97 10.50 0.54 -0.37
N ALA A 98 9.26 0.95 -0.62
CA ALA A 98 8.90 1.90 -1.66
C ALA A 98 7.96 2.95 -1.07
N VAL A 99 8.29 4.22 -1.26
CA VAL A 99 7.48 5.36 -0.78
C VAL A 99 7.20 6.30 -1.94
N ILE A 100 5.94 6.72 -2.09
CA ILE A 100 5.56 7.77 -3.03
C ILE A 100 5.21 9.04 -2.26
N THR A 101 5.73 10.17 -2.71
CA THR A 101 5.22 11.49 -2.33
C THR A 101 4.51 12.15 -3.50
N VAL A 102 3.43 12.90 -3.22
CA VAL A 102 2.83 13.86 -4.16
C VAL A 102 3.07 15.25 -3.60
N GLU A 103 3.82 16.04 -4.35
CA GLU A 103 4.30 17.37 -3.94
C GLU A 103 4.81 17.37 -2.49
N ASP A 104 4.27 18.22 -1.62
CA ASP A 104 4.57 18.29 -0.18
C ASP A 104 3.37 17.87 0.70
N HIS A 105 2.27 17.42 0.09
CA HIS A 105 1.00 17.19 0.78
C HIS A 105 0.61 15.73 0.89
N THR A 106 1.24 14.79 0.19
CA THR A 106 0.93 13.36 0.31
C THR A 106 2.21 12.53 0.47
N ILE A 107 2.19 11.56 1.37
CA ILE A 107 3.24 10.54 1.51
C ILE A 107 2.60 9.18 1.79
N ILE A 108 3.00 8.15 1.04
CA ILE A 108 2.50 6.79 1.22
C ILE A 108 3.61 5.75 1.09
N LYS A 109 3.59 4.73 1.95
CA LYS A 109 4.42 3.53 1.86
C LYS A 109 3.63 2.44 1.15
N LEU A 110 4.24 1.81 0.16
CA LEU A 110 3.59 0.81 -0.68
C LEU A 110 3.72 -0.60 -0.09
N ASN A 111 2.63 -1.36 -0.13
CA ASN A 111 2.64 -2.82 -0.01
C ASN A 111 2.65 -3.42 -1.42
N LEU A 112 3.84 -3.80 -1.88
CA LEU A 112 4.09 -4.24 -3.25
C LEU A 112 3.54 -5.64 -3.60
N GLN A 113 2.99 -6.36 -2.62
CA GLN A 113 2.44 -7.71 -2.79
C GLN A 113 0.92 -7.71 -3.02
N ASP A 114 0.23 -6.64 -2.63
CA ASP A 114 -1.22 -6.49 -2.78
C ASP A 114 -1.48 -5.35 -3.78
N CYS A 115 -2.04 -5.64 -4.95
CA CYS A 115 -2.27 -4.61 -5.98
C CYS A 115 -3.57 -4.81 -6.75
N LYS A 116 -4.12 -3.69 -7.25
CA LYS A 116 -5.33 -3.63 -8.07
C LYS A 116 -5.03 -2.97 -9.43
N PRO A 117 -5.58 -3.48 -10.55
CA PRO A 117 -5.43 -2.82 -11.84
C PRO A 117 -6.02 -1.40 -11.84
N SER A 118 -5.31 -0.46 -12.46
CA SER A 118 -5.80 0.89 -12.73
C SER A 118 -5.74 1.19 -14.21
N ASN A 119 -6.88 1.49 -14.81
CA ASN A 119 -6.96 1.89 -16.22
C ASN A 119 -6.31 3.26 -16.45
N ALA A 120 -6.41 4.17 -15.49
CA ALA A 120 -5.84 5.51 -15.63
C ALA A 120 -4.31 5.50 -15.66
N TRP A 121 -3.70 4.59 -14.89
CA TRP A 121 -2.24 4.49 -14.74
C TRP A 121 -1.61 3.36 -15.57
N ASP A 122 -2.42 2.56 -16.27
CA ASP A 122 -2.01 1.32 -16.96
C ASP A 122 -1.07 0.41 -16.14
N ALA A 123 -1.32 0.32 -14.84
CA ALA A 123 -0.47 -0.41 -13.91
C ALA A 123 -1.29 -1.16 -12.84
N CYS A 124 -0.66 -2.19 -12.25
CA CYS A 124 -1.17 -2.79 -11.01
C CYS A 124 -0.73 -1.90 -9.84
N MET A 125 -1.68 -1.18 -9.27
CA MET A 125 -1.46 -0.17 -8.24
C MET A 125 -1.41 -0.83 -6.87
N PRO A 126 -0.27 -0.78 -6.16
CA PRO A 126 -0.14 -1.40 -4.84
C PRO A 126 -1.11 -0.80 -3.82
N LYS A 127 -1.51 -1.60 -2.85
CA LYS A 127 -2.10 -1.09 -1.61
C LYS A 127 -1.05 -0.24 -0.88
N ALA A 128 -1.48 0.80 -0.20
CA ALA A 128 -0.58 1.74 0.44
C ALA A 128 -1.19 2.32 1.72
N GLU A 129 -0.31 2.68 2.65
CA GLU A 129 -0.66 3.39 3.88
C GLU A 129 0.18 4.66 4.04
N GLY A 130 -0.39 5.71 4.63
CA GLY A 130 0.31 6.98 4.77
C GLY A 130 -0.61 8.13 5.11
N TYR A 131 -0.31 9.34 4.63
CA TYR A 131 -1.01 10.56 5.00
C TYR A 131 -1.21 11.52 3.84
N ILE A 132 -2.32 12.28 3.90
CA ILE A 132 -2.54 13.50 3.12
C ILE A 132 -2.65 14.67 4.11
N LYS A 133 -1.88 15.73 3.87
CA LYS A 133 -1.90 16.98 4.64
C LYS A 133 -2.97 17.91 4.07
N LYS A 134 -4.02 18.19 4.86
CA LYS A 134 -5.08 19.16 4.54
C LYS A 134 -5.29 20.11 5.73
N GLY A 135 -4.20 20.75 6.15
CA GLY A 135 -4.07 21.35 7.49
C GLY A 135 -3.46 20.32 8.43
N ASP A 136 -4.28 19.38 8.90
CA ASP A 136 -3.84 18.22 9.67
C ASP A 136 -3.40 17.06 8.77
N LEU A 137 -2.63 16.12 9.34
CA LEU A 137 -2.29 14.85 8.70
C LEU A 137 -3.49 13.90 8.77
N ILE A 138 -4.03 13.52 7.60
CA ILE A 138 -5.16 12.60 7.49
C ILE A 138 -4.63 11.24 7.03
N TYR A 139 -4.70 10.25 7.92
CA TYR A 139 -4.28 8.88 7.62
C TYR A 139 -5.07 8.28 6.45
N GLN A 140 -4.35 7.56 5.58
CA GLN A 140 -4.89 6.86 4.42
C GLN A 140 -4.45 5.39 4.45
N ASN A 141 -5.33 4.49 4.00
CA ASN A 141 -5.05 3.08 3.77
C ASN A 141 -5.95 2.55 2.65
N ASP A 142 -5.45 2.59 1.42
CA ASP A 142 -6.18 2.21 0.21
C ASP A 142 -5.18 1.88 -0.92
N TYR A 143 -5.65 1.51 -2.09
CA TYR A 143 -4.81 1.39 -3.29
C TYR A 143 -4.23 2.74 -3.69
N CYS A 144 -2.95 2.75 -4.06
CA CYS A 144 -2.20 3.99 -4.20
C CYS A 144 -2.79 4.95 -5.23
N ASN A 145 -3.46 4.47 -6.29
CA ASN A 145 -4.15 5.32 -7.26
C ASN A 145 -5.30 6.14 -6.65
N ASN A 146 -5.95 5.64 -5.59
CA ASN A 146 -7.01 6.38 -4.91
C ASN A 146 -6.43 7.50 -4.03
N ILE A 147 -5.14 7.41 -3.66
CA ILE A 147 -4.46 8.35 -2.77
C ILE A 147 -3.65 9.38 -3.58
N ILE A 148 -2.93 8.95 -4.62
CA ILE A 148 -2.07 9.82 -5.46
C ILE A 148 -2.81 10.48 -6.63
N GLY A 149 -4.09 10.14 -6.80
CA GLY A 149 -4.96 10.68 -7.85
C GLY A 149 -4.73 10.06 -9.23
N LEU A 150 -5.28 10.73 -10.25
CA LEU A 150 -5.10 10.39 -11.65
C LEU A 150 -3.75 10.93 -12.17
N PRO A 151 -3.21 10.39 -13.28
CA PRO A 151 -2.07 11.01 -13.93
C PRO A 151 -2.39 12.45 -14.34
N ASP A 152 -1.53 13.38 -13.92
CA ASP A 152 -1.59 14.80 -14.21
C ASP A 152 -0.19 15.42 -14.06
N ASN A 153 -0.12 16.75 -13.99
CA ASN A 153 1.15 17.49 -13.90
C ASN A 153 1.69 17.64 -12.47
N GLN A 154 1.06 17.06 -11.45
CA GLN A 154 1.59 17.09 -10.09
C GLN A 154 2.88 16.29 -9.98
N GLU A 155 3.85 16.82 -9.23
CA GLU A 155 5.09 16.11 -8.96
C GLU A 155 4.82 14.87 -8.10
N ARG A 156 5.16 13.69 -8.63
CA ARG A 156 5.12 12.42 -7.90
C ARG A 156 6.51 11.82 -7.89
N ILE A 157 7.06 11.56 -6.70
CA ILE A 157 8.40 10.98 -6.55
C ILE A 157 8.27 9.64 -5.85
N LEU A 158 8.85 8.60 -6.45
CA LEU A 158 9.01 7.28 -5.87
C LEU A 158 10.44 7.15 -5.33
N TYR A 159 10.55 6.83 -4.04
CA TYR A 159 11.79 6.53 -3.35
C TYR A 159 11.89 5.02 -3.09
N LEU A 160 13.01 4.41 -3.47
CA LEU A 160 13.28 2.99 -3.30
C LEU A 160 14.43 2.76 -2.31
N PHE A 161 14.23 1.89 -1.33
CA PHE A 161 15.18 1.63 -0.23
C PHE A 161 15.59 0.15 -0.17
#